data_AF-A0A8J2KL43-F1
#
_entry.id   AF-A0A8J2KL43-F1
#
_cell.length_a   1.000
_cell.length_b   1.000
_cell.length_c   1.000
_cell.angle_alpha   90.00
_cell.angle_beta   90.00
_cell.angle_gamma   90.00
#
_symmetry.space_group_name_H-M   'P 1'
#
loop_
_entity.id
_entity.type
_entity.pdbx_description
1 polymer ?
#
loop_
_entity_poly.entity_id
_entity_poly.type
_entity_poly.pdbx_seq_one_letter_code
_entity_poly.pdbx_strand_id
1 'polypeptide(L)'
;MVWGPLDYFERYEKHILLPATSAKSVSIATREFFRMIVKLGRFIFWALFNELLLHFVYFNFISRQFAYLETIDFGALIAILHWLGQFLQLKYTVLYGIPGAIAEADGLPMLQLPKCIMRIHRSSILWKSIDRGMYNWFIRYLYRPILEIMGRIDEKNIFKPELRRILASLPVFAFV
;
A
#
# COMPACT_ATOMS: atom_id res chain seq x y z
N MET A 1 14.44 9.47 -6.31
CA MET A 1 13.04 8.99 -6.23
C MET A 1 12.96 8.04 -5.03
N VAL A 2 12.77 8.55 -3.81
CA VAL A 2 13.05 7.78 -2.58
C VAL A 2 11.79 7.13 -1.98
N TRP A 3 10.58 7.54 -2.38
CA TRP A 3 9.33 7.15 -1.67
C TRP A 3 8.12 6.88 -2.59
N GLY A 4 8.33 6.30 -3.77
CA GLY A 4 7.23 5.86 -4.64
C GLY A 4 6.68 4.48 -4.23
N PRO A 5 5.47 4.10 -4.67
CA PRO A 5 4.99 2.73 -4.50
C PRO A 5 5.93 1.76 -5.22
N LEU A 6 6.13 0.57 -4.63
CA LEU A 6 6.93 -0.49 -5.25
C LEU A 6 6.31 -0.91 -6.58
N ASP A 7 7.08 -0.79 -7.65
CA ASP A 7 6.71 -1.29 -8.97
C ASP A 7 7.82 -2.18 -9.53
N TYR A 8 7.47 -3.14 -10.39
CA TYR A 8 8.42 -4.05 -11.00
C TYR A 8 8.81 -3.58 -12.40
N PHE A 9 10.07 -3.86 -12.77
CA PHE A 9 10.69 -3.33 -13.97
C PHE A 9 9.88 -3.62 -15.24
N GLU A 10 9.32 -4.83 -15.40
CA GLU A 10 8.62 -5.20 -16.64
C GLU A 10 7.29 -4.44 -16.83
N ARG A 11 6.65 -3.97 -15.76
CA ARG A 11 5.47 -3.10 -15.85
C ARG A 11 5.89 -1.69 -16.21
N TYR A 12 6.90 -1.17 -15.52
CA TYR A 12 7.49 0.13 -15.82
C TYR A 12 7.97 0.23 -17.28
N GLU A 13 8.72 -0.77 -17.74
CA GLU A 13 9.23 -0.90 -19.10
C GLU A 13 8.09 -0.89 -20.13
N LYS A 14 7.03 -1.68 -19.91
CA LYS A 14 5.85 -1.66 -20.79
C LYS A 14 5.23 -0.27 -20.89
N HIS A 15 5.17 0.49 -19.80
CA HIS A 15 4.56 1.81 -19.81
C HIS A 15 5.43 2.90 -20.45
N ILE A 16 6.74 2.68 -20.57
CA ILE A 16 7.66 3.60 -21.22
C ILE A 16 7.91 3.24 -22.68
N LEU A 17 8.02 1.95 -22.99
CA LEU A 17 8.28 1.45 -24.34
C LEU A 17 7.02 1.48 -25.23
N LEU A 18 5.83 1.39 -24.64
CA LEU A 18 4.61 1.74 -25.37
C LEU A 18 4.67 3.25 -25.62
N PRO A 19 4.76 3.70 -26.89
CA PRO A 19 4.88 5.12 -27.17
C PRO A 19 3.72 5.84 -26.51
N ALA A 20 4.04 6.91 -25.75
CA ALA A 20 3.09 7.89 -25.31
C ALA A 20 2.39 8.45 -26.56
N THR A 21 1.31 7.80 -26.95
CA THR A 21 0.52 8.19 -28.09
C THR A 21 -0.08 9.55 -27.78
N SER A 22 0.08 10.46 -28.74
CA SER A 22 -0.44 11.83 -28.77
C SER A 22 0.51 12.90 -28.23
N ALA A 23 1.06 13.68 -29.17
CA ALA A 23 1.39 15.08 -28.92
C ALA A 23 0.13 15.76 -28.35
N LYS A 24 0.10 15.94 -27.02
CA LYS A 24 -1.07 16.51 -26.34
C LYS A 24 -1.22 17.96 -26.79
N SER A 25 -2.42 18.31 -27.27
CA SER A 25 -2.80 19.71 -27.50
C SER A 25 -2.51 20.54 -26.25
N VAL A 26 -2.03 21.78 -26.41
CA VAL A 26 -1.70 22.71 -25.31
C VAL A 26 -2.87 22.86 -24.32
N SER A 27 -4.11 22.79 -24.80
CA SER A 27 -5.33 22.83 -23.96
C SER A 27 -5.48 21.60 -23.04
N ILE A 28 -5.00 20.44 -23.46
CA ILE A 28 -5.05 19.19 -22.69
C ILE A 28 -3.92 19.20 -21.65
N ALA A 29 -2.73 19.65 -22.02
CA ALA A 29 -1.59 19.73 -21.11
C ALA A 29 -1.85 20.68 -19.91
N THR A 30 -2.44 21.85 -20.17
CA THR A 30 -2.81 22.82 -19.12
C THR A 30 -3.87 22.26 -18.16
N ARG A 31 -4.86 21.52 -18.67
CA ARG A 31 -5.87 20.85 -17.84
C ARG A 31 -5.29 19.76 -16.95
N GLU A 32 -4.37 18.94 -17.47
CA GLU A 32 -3.71 17.89 -16.68
C GLU A 32 -2.77 18.50 -15.63
N PHE A 33 -2.08 19.59 -15.95
CA PHE A 33 -1.28 20.33 -14.97
C PHE A 33 -2.14 20.87 -13.82
N PHE A 34 -3.27 21.51 -14.12
CA PHE A 34 -4.18 21.98 -13.07
C PHE A 34 -4.72 20.83 -12.22
N ARG A 35 -5.07 19.70 -12.85
CA ARG A 35 -5.48 18.48 -12.14
C ARG A 35 -4.39 17.96 -11.20
N MET A 36 -3.12 17.97 -11.64
CA MET A 36 -1.98 17.60 -10.82
C MET A 36 -1.85 18.54 -9.61
N ILE A 37 -1.91 19.87 -9.80
CA ILE A 37 -1.84 20.84 -8.72
C ILE A 37 -2.96 20.63 -7.68
N VAL A 38 -4.20 20.41 -8.13
CA VAL A 38 -5.33 20.12 -7.22
C VAL A 38 -5.10 18.83 -6.43
N LYS A 39 -4.58 17.78 -7.07
CA LYS A 39 -4.23 16.52 -6.38
C LYS A 39 -3.12 16.72 -5.35
N LEU A 40 -2.06 17.43 -5.72
CA LEU A 40 -0.95 17.75 -4.81
C LEU A 40 -1.44 18.58 -3.62
N GLY A 41 -2.24 19.62 -3.84
CA GLY A 41 -2.85 20.41 -2.78
C GLY A 41 -3.66 19.56 -1.80
N ARG A 42 -4.45 18.61 -2.31
CA ARG A 42 -5.17 17.64 -1.47
C ARG A 42 -4.24 16.76 -0.64
N PHE A 43 -3.15 16.25 -1.21
CA PHE A 43 -2.19 15.41 -0.48
C PHE A 43 -1.43 16.22 0.57
N ILE A 44 -1.04 17.46 0.27
CA ILE A 44 -0.40 18.37 1.22
C ILE A 44 -1.36 18.69 2.38
N PHE A 45 -2.63 18.99 2.08
CA PHE A 45 -3.65 19.18 3.11
C PHE A 45 -3.74 17.97 4.05
N TRP A 46 -3.83 16.75 3.49
CA TRP A 46 -3.86 15.53 4.31
C TRP A 46 -2.56 15.31 5.08
N ALA A 47 -1.40 15.68 4.54
CA ALA A 47 -0.12 15.60 5.23
C ALA A 47 -0.10 16.52 6.46
N LEU A 48 -0.47 17.79 6.28
CA LEU A 48 -0.56 18.77 7.37
C LEU A 48 -1.59 18.37 8.42
N PHE A 49 -2.73 17.83 7.98
CA PHE A 49 -3.76 17.31 8.89
C PHE A 49 -3.23 16.17 9.76
N ASN A 50 -2.42 15.25 9.20
CA ASN A 50 -1.78 14.20 10.02
C ASN A 50 -0.78 14.75 11.01
N GLU A 51 0.08 15.67 10.59
CA GLU A 51 1.07 16.28 11.49
C GLU A 51 0.37 17.00 12.65
N LEU A 52 -0.72 17.71 12.37
CA LEU A 52 -1.55 18.33 13.39
C LEU A 52 -2.15 17.29 14.35
N LEU A 53 -2.69 16.19 13.84
CA LEU A 53 -3.26 15.13 14.69
C LEU A 53 -2.19 14.43 15.54
N LEU A 54 -1.01 14.18 14.99
CA LEU A 54 0.12 13.61 15.73
C LEU A 54 0.64 14.55 16.83
N HIS A 55 0.50 15.86 16.65
CA HIS A 55 0.83 16.84 17.67
C HIS A 55 -0.08 16.71 18.90
N PHE A 56 -1.37 16.48 18.68
CA PHE A 56 -2.34 16.31 19.78
C PHE A 56 -2.30 14.91 20.39
N VAL A 57 -1.97 13.89 19.60
CA VAL A 57 -2.03 12.50 20.04
C VAL A 57 -0.67 11.82 19.94
N TYR A 58 -0.02 11.68 21.10
CA TYR A 58 1.32 11.12 21.26
C TYR A 58 1.34 9.59 21.16
N PHE A 59 0.98 9.02 20.01
CA PHE A 59 1.00 7.57 19.80
C PHE A 59 2.39 6.95 19.96
N ASN A 60 3.45 7.68 19.61
CA ASN A 60 4.83 7.25 19.82
C ASN A 60 5.18 7.04 21.30
N PHE A 61 4.49 7.73 22.20
CA PHE A 61 4.64 7.54 23.64
C PHE A 61 3.84 6.31 24.10
N ILE A 62 2.58 6.20 23.65
CA ILE A 62 1.70 5.06 23.96
C ILE A 62 2.33 3.73 23.54
N SER A 63 2.94 3.67 22.35
CA SER A 63 3.57 2.44 21.84
C SER A 63 4.83 2.01 22.60
N ARG A 64 5.44 2.90 23.39
CA ARG A 64 6.65 2.60 24.19
C ARG A 64 6.31 2.14 25.61
N GLN A 65 5.08 2.35 26.07
CA GLN A 65 4.62 1.95 27.40
C GLN A 65 3.67 0.75 27.31
N PHE A 66 4.23 -0.44 27.05
CA PHE A 66 3.46 -1.68 26.99
C PHE A 66 2.69 -1.98 28.28
N ALA A 67 3.26 -1.66 29.44
CA ALA A 67 2.60 -1.82 30.75
C ALA A 67 1.30 -1.00 30.87
N TYR A 68 1.19 0.12 30.15
CA TYR A 68 -0.03 0.92 30.14
C TYR A 68 -1.12 0.26 29.29
N LEU A 69 -0.75 -0.37 28.15
CA LEU A 69 -1.70 -1.05 27.27
C LEU A 69 -2.42 -2.23 27.94
N GLU A 70 -1.76 -2.91 28.90
CA GLU A 70 -2.36 -4.02 29.66
C GLU A 70 -3.48 -3.58 30.61
N THR A 71 -3.52 -2.30 30.98
CA THR A 71 -4.50 -1.74 31.92
C THR A 71 -5.67 -1.03 31.24
N ILE A 72 -5.60 -0.86 29.91
CA ILE A 72 -6.61 -0.13 29.13
C ILE A 72 -7.81 -1.05 28.83
N ASP A 73 -9.01 -0.47 28.89
CA ASP A 73 -10.24 -1.15 28.50
C ASP A 73 -10.20 -1.63 27.03
N PHE A 74 -10.89 -2.74 26.76
CA PHE A 74 -10.95 -3.34 25.42
C PHE A 74 -11.46 -2.36 24.34
N GLY A 75 -12.43 -1.49 24.67
CA GLY A 75 -12.93 -0.48 23.74
C GLY A 75 -11.86 0.54 23.34
N ALA A 76 -11.03 0.96 24.30
CA ALA A 76 -9.94 1.88 24.04
C ALA A 76 -8.79 1.21 23.25
N LEU A 77 -8.52 -0.09 23.48
CA LEU A 77 -7.59 -0.85 22.63
C LEU A 77 -8.05 -0.91 21.17
N ILE A 78 -9.34 -1.17 20.93
CA ILE A 78 -9.91 -1.14 19.57
C ILE A 78 -9.77 0.25 18.94
N ALA A 79 -10.05 1.32 19.69
CA ALA A 79 -9.92 2.69 19.19
C ALA A 79 -8.46 3.01 18.79
N ILE A 80 -7.48 2.58 19.59
CA ILE A 80 -6.06 2.74 19.29
C ILE A 80 -5.69 1.97 18.01
N LEU A 81 -6.11 0.70 17.89
CA LEU A 81 -5.86 -0.11 16.69
C LEU A 81 -6.46 0.52 15.43
N HIS A 82 -7.70 1.00 15.52
CA HIS A 82 -8.37 1.68 14.41
C HIS A 82 -7.63 2.95 14.01
N TRP A 83 -7.19 3.75 14.98
CA TRP A 83 -6.42 4.94 14.71
C TRP A 83 -5.09 4.63 14.03
N LEU A 84 -4.32 3.67 14.56
CA LEU A 84 -3.04 3.25 13.98
C LEU A 84 -3.20 2.82 12.52
N GLY A 85 -4.24 2.04 12.22
CA GLY A 85 -4.58 1.68 10.85
C GLY A 85 -4.89 2.90 9.99
N GLN A 86 -5.75 3.80 10.46
CA GLN A 86 -6.15 4.99 9.71
C GLN A 86 -4.96 5.92 9.43
N PHE A 87 -4.07 6.09 10.41
CA PHE A 87 -2.83 6.85 10.28
C PHE A 87 -1.89 6.22 9.24
N LEU A 88 -1.67 4.90 9.32
CA LEU A 88 -0.84 4.17 8.37
C LEU A 88 -1.36 4.33 6.93
N GLN A 89 -2.67 4.17 6.74
CA GLN A 89 -3.30 4.37 5.42
C GLN A 89 -3.09 5.79 4.90
N LEU A 90 -3.27 6.81 5.75
CA LEU A 90 -3.17 8.20 5.32
C LEU A 90 -1.71 8.58 5.03
N LYS A 91 -0.76 8.07 5.82
CA LYS A 91 0.68 8.16 5.55
C LYS A 91 1.02 7.62 4.16
N TYR A 92 0.59 6.41 3.82
CA TYR A 92 0.83 5.84 2.47
C TYR A 92 0.09 6.61 1.38
N THR A 93 -1.09 7.16 1.67
CA THR A 93 -1.84 7.98 0.71
C THR A 93 -1.07 9.25 0.34
N VAL A 94 -0.43 9.91 1.30
CA VAL A 94 0.42 11.08 1.05
C VAL A 94 1.73 10.66 0.37
N LEU A 95 2.41 9.65 0.92
CA LEU A 95 3.72 9.20 0.47
C LEU A 95 3.70 8.75 -0.99
N TYR A 96 2.67 7.98 -1.38
CA TYR A 96 2.49 7.53 -2.75
C TYR A 96 1.74 8.56 -3.60
N GLY A 97 0.82 9.33 -3.03
CA GLY A 97 0.00 10.29 -3.76
C GLY A 97 0.79 11.38 -4.47
N ILE A 98 1.83 11.92 -3.82
CA ILE A 98 2.69 12.97 -4.40
C ILE A 98 3.44 12.46 -5.66
N PRO A 99 4.30 11.43 -5.58
CA PRO A 99 4.98 10.90 -6.76
C PRO A 99 3.99 10.33 -7.79
N GLY A 100 2.86 9.81 -7.34
CA GLY A 100 1.77 9.35 -8.20
C GLY A 100 1.13 10.44 -9.05
N ALA A 101 0.86 11.60 -8.46
CA ALA A 101 0.30 12.73 -9.19
C ALA A 101 1.26 13.26 -10.26
N ILE A 102 2.57 13.22 -9.98
CA ILE A 102 3.62 13.59 -10.95
C ILE A 102 3.67 12.55 -12.07
N ALA A 103 3.74 11.25 -11.73
CA ALA A 103 3.75 10.17 -12.71
C ALA A 103 2.53 10.19 -13.65
N GLU A 104 1.33 10.44 -13.10
CA GLU A 104 0.11 10.56 -13.91
C GLU A 104 0.15 11.77 -14.85
N ALA A 105 0.78 12.89 -14.46
CA ALA A 105 0.97 14.05 -15.33
C ALA A 105 1.90 13.71 -16.53
N ASP A 106 2.93 12.91 -16.27
CA ASP A 106 3.84 12.36 -17.29
C ASP A 106 3.20 11.26 -18.14
N GLY A 107 1.95 10.86 -17.85
CA GLY A 107 1.22 9.82 -18.57
C GLY A 107 1.57 8.40 -18.13
N LEU A 108 2.33 8.24 -17.05
CA LEU A 108 2.65 6.94 -16.45
C LEU A 108 1.49 6.50 -15.53
N PRO A 109 0.89 5.32 -15.76
CA PRO A 109 -0.20 4.85 -14.94
C PRO A 109 0.30 4.42 -13.56
N MET A 110 -0.23 5.06 -12.52
CA MET A 110 0.12 4.78 -11.14
C MET A 110 -0.66 3.57 -10.58
N LEU A 111 -0.03 2.84 -9.65
CA LEU A 111 -0.73 1.91 -8.76
C LEU A 111 -1.82 2.63 -7.94
N GLN A 112 -2.97 1.98 -7.76
CA GLN A 112 -4.06 2.55 -6.98
C GLN A 112 -3.65 2.78 -5.52
N LEU A 113 -3.97 3.98 -5.02
CA LEU A 113 -3.73 4.38 -3.63
C LEU A 113 -4.45 3.47 -2.61
N PRO A 114 -4.00 3.48 -1.35
CA PRO A 114 -4.62 2.70 -0.29
C PRO A 114 -6.10 3.01 -0.13
N LYS A 115 -6.91 1.98 0.10
CA LYS A 115 -8.34 2.15 0.39
C LYS A 115 -8.55 2.51 1.85
N CYS A 116 -9.68 3.14 2.15
CA CYS A 116 -10.09 3.41 3.53
C CYS A 116 -10.18 2.10 4.35
N ILE A 117 -9.35 1.96 5.39
CA ILE A 117 -9.30 0.76 6.22
C ILE A 117 -10.63 0.57 6.96
N MET A 118 -11.24 1.67 7.43
CA MET A 118 -12.55 1.63 8.10
C MET A 118 -13.68 1.10 7.20
N ARG A 119 -13.52 1.19 5.87
CA ARG A 119 -14.52 0.68 4.92
C ARG A 119 -14.37 -0.83 4.65
N ILE A 120 -13.25 -1.44 5.01
CA ILE A 120 -12.94 -2.82 4.64
C ILE A 120 -13.19 -3.74 5.83
N HIS A 121 -14.08 -4.72 5.66
CA HIS A 121 -14.44 -5.65 6.75
C HIS A 121 -13.77 -7.01 6.61
N ARG A 122 -13.06 -7.28 5.50
CA ARG A 122 -12.35 -8.54 5.26
C ARG A 122 -10.85 -8.34 5.33
N SER A 123 -10.18 -9.06 6.24
CA SER A 123 -8.72 -9.00 6.41
C SER A 123 -7.97 -9.37 5.13
N SER A 124 -8.49 -10.31 4.33
CA SER A 124 -7.89 -10.69 3.04
C SER A 124 -7.92 -9.56 1.98
N ILE A 125 -8.87 -8.63 2.08
CA ILE A 125 -8.94 -7.44 1.22
C ILE A 125 -8.07 -6.33 1.81
N LEU A 126 -8.04 -6.21 3.14
CA LEU A 126 -7.22 -5.24 3.85
C LEU A 126 -5.75 -5.37 3.44
N TRP A 127 -5.17 -6.56 3.58
CA TRP A 127 -3.77 -6.84 3.23
C TRP A 127 -3.45 -6.57 1.76
N LYS A 128 -4.42 -6.77 0.85
CA LYS A 128 -4.25 -6.46 -0.58
C LYS A 128 -4.29 -4.98 -0.89
N SER A 129 -4.93 -4.19 -0.04
CA SER A 129 -5.28 -2.80 -0.33
C SER A 129 -4.54 -1.77 0.51
N ILE A 130 -3.87 -2.20 1.59
CA ILE A 130 -3.02 -1.35 2.41
C ILE A 130 -1.81 -0.86 1.61
N ASP A 131 -1.17 -1.76 0.87
CA ASP A 131 -0.11 -1.46 -0.07
C ASP A 131 -0.13 -2.47 -1.22
N ARG A 132 -0.44 -1.99 -2.43
CA ARG A 132 -0.52 -2.84 -3.62
C ARG A 132 0.84 -3.16 -4.20
N GLY A 133 1.80 -2.25 -4.11
CA GLY A 133 3.15 -2.46 -4.61
C GLY A 133 3.81 -3.59 -3.83
N MET A 134 3.76 -3.48 -2.50
CA MET A 134 4.25 -4.51 -1.58
C MET A 134 3.49 -5.84 -1.77
N TYR A 135 2.17 -5.83 -1.86
CA TYR A 135 1.40 -7.05 -2.12
C TYR A 135 1.81 -7.74 -3.43
N ASN A 136 1.95 -6.98 -4.52
CA ASN A 136 2.38 -7.53 -5.81
C ASN A 136 3.79 -8.12 -5.73
N TRP A 137 4.69 -7.44 -5.00
CA TRP A 137 6.05 -7.93 -4.76
C TRP A 137 6.03 -9.25 -4.00
N PHE A 138 5.30 -9.35 -2.88
CA PHE A 138 5.17 -10.59 -2.11
C PHE A 138 4.61 -11.73 -2.93
N ILE A 139 3.55 -11.48 -3.70
CA ILE A 139 2.95 -12.54 -4.52
C ILE A 139 3.93 -13.04 -5.57
N ARG A 140 4.69 -12.13 -6.19
CA ARG A 140 5.59 -12.47 -7.30
C ARG A 140 6.88 -13.12 -6.85
N TYR A 141 7.54 -12.58 -5.82
CA TYR A 141 8.89 -12.97 -5.43
C TYR A 141 8.95 -13.92 -4.24
N LEU A 142 7.89 -14.01 -3.45
CA LEU A 142 7.87 -14.86 -2.26
C LEU A 142 6.84 -15.98 -2.41
N TYR A 143 5.56 -15.65 -2.53
CA TYR A 143 4.48 -16.64 -2.54
C TYR A 143 4.53 -17.61 -3.72
N ARG A 144 4.63 -17.11 -4.97
CA ARG A 144 4.68 -17.97 -6.17
C ARG A 144 5.90 -18.91 -6.16
N PRO A 145 7.14 -18.43 -5.93
CA PRO A 145 8.30 -19.30 -5.87
C PRO A 145 8.18 -20.37 -4.77
N ILE A 146 7.69 -20.01 -3.58
CA ILE A 146 7.48 -20.98 -2.49
C ILE A 146 6.44 -22.04 -2.89
N LEU A 147 5.35 -21.62 -3.52
CA LEU A 147 4.30 -22.54 -3.97
C LEU A 147 4.80 -23.51 -5.06
N GLU A 148 5.67 -23.03 -5.95
CA GLU A 148 6.35 -23.85 -6.97
C GLU A 148 7.33 -24.84 -6.33
N ILE A 149 8.16 -24.39 -5.38
CA ILE A 149 9.08 -25.26 -4.63
C ILE A 149 8.31 -26.34 -3.87
N MET A 150 7.24 -25.98 -3.17
CA MET A 150 6.37 -26.95 -2.48
C MET A 150 5.72 -27.93 -3.47
N GLY A 151 5.39 -27.49 -4.68
CA GLY A 151 4.88 -28.36 -5.73
C GLY A 151 5.90 -29.38 -6.24
N ARG A 152 7.19 -29.03 -6.26
CA ARG A 152 8.26 -29.96 -6.60
C ARG A 152 8.56 -30.94 -5.47
N ILE A 153 8.52 -30.48 -4.22
CA ILE A 153 8.74 -31.35 -3.04
C ILE A 153 7.60 -32.38 -2.90
N ASP A 154 6.36 -31.95 -3.17
CA ASP A 154 5.17 -32.78 -3.12
C ASP A 154 4.84 -33.41 -4.48
N GLU A 155 5.82 -34.07 -5.11
CA GLU A 155 5.66 -34.67 -6.44
C GLU A 155 4.57 -35.77 -6.45
N LYS A 156 4.34 -36.40 -5.30
CA LYS A 156 3.31 -37.43 -5.08
C LYS A 156 1.93 -36.83 -4.74
N ASN A 157 1.76 -35.51 -4.72
CA ASN A 157 0.53 -34.80 -4.34
C ASN A 157 -0.09 -35.33 -3.03
N ILE A 158 0.76 -35.59 -2.03
CA ILE A 158 0.36 -36.05 -0.70
C ILE A 158 -0.38 -34.93 0.03
N PHE A 159 0.01 -33.68 -0.16
CA PHE A 159 -0.65 -32.55 0.48
C PHE A 159 -1.82 -32.04 -0.34
N LYS A 160 -2.94 -31.80 0.33
CA LYS A 160 -4.08 -31.09 -0.27
C LYS A 160 -3.64 -29.71 -0.78
N PRO A 161 -4.19 -29.23 -1.92
CA PRO A 161 -3.78 -27.96 -2.52
C PRO A 161 -4.01 -26.76 -1.59
N GLU A 162 -5.05 -26.79 -0.75
CA GLU A 162 -5.30 -25.72 0.23
C GLU A 162 -4.24 -25.65 1.32
N LEU A 163 -3.74 -26.80 1.78
CA LEU A 163 -2.68 -26.86 2.78
C LEU A 163 -1.38 -26.27 2.21
N ARG A 164 -1.06 -26.57 0.96
CA ARG A 164 0.10 -25.97 0.26
C ARG A 164 0.01 -24.45 0.17
N ARG A 165 -1.18 -23.91 -0.11
CA ARG A 165 -1.39 -22.44 -0.15
C ARG A 165 -1.22 -21.79 1.22
N ILE A 166 -1.72 -22.42 2.28
CA ILE A 166 -1.56 -21.93 3.64
C ILE A 166 -0.07 -21.95 4.03
N LEU A 167 0.61 -23.07 3.80
CA LEU A 167 2.04 -23.20 4.08
C LEU A 167 2.87 -22.17 3.30
N ALA A 168 2.53 -21.93 2.03
CA ALA A 168 3.21 -20.91 1.22
C ALA A 168 2.94 -19.47 1.69
N SER A 169 1.84 -19.23 2.40
CA SER A 169 1.52 -17.91 2.96
C SER A 169 2.26 -17.61 4.28
N LEU A 170 2.66 -18.63 5.05
CA LEU A 170 3.32 -18.43 6.35
C LEU A 170 4.64 -17.64 6.25
N PRO A 171 5.58 -17.96 5.34
CA PRO A 171 6.80 -17.17 5.18
C PRO A 171 6.53 -15.74 4.72
N VAL A 172 5.45 -15.52 3.98
CA VAL A 172 5.03 -14.17 3.54
C VAL A 172 4.62 -13.31 4.72
N PHE A 173 3.86 -13.87 5.67
CA PHE A 173 3.48 -13.16 6.89
C PHE A 173 4.63 -13.06 7.89
N ALA A 174 5.56 -14.02 7.93
CA ALA A 174 6.74 -13.96 8.80
C ALA A 174 7.76 -12.88 8.38
N PHE A 175 7.73 -12.45 7.11
CA PHE A 175 8.60 -11.39 6.61
C PHE A 175 8.10 -9.98 6.99
N VAL A 176 6.79 -9.83 7.23
CA VAL A 176 6.14 -8.55 7.59
C VAL A 176 6.25 -8.32 9.09
#